data_AF-A0A512P8N8-F1
#
_entry.id   AF-A0A512P8N8-F1
#
_cell.length_a   1.000
_cell.length_b   1.000
_cell.length_c   1.000
_cell.angle_alpha   90.00
_cell.angle_beta   90.00
_cell.angle_gamma   90.00
#
_symmetry.space_group_name_H-M   'P 1'
#
loop_
_entity.id
_entity.type
_entity.pdbx_description
1 polymer ?
#
loop_
_entity_poly.entity_id
_entity_poly.type
_entity_poly.pdbx_seq_one_letter_code
_entity_poly.pdbx_strand_id
1 'polypeptide(L)'
;MRSATEGRPRVAAVLLTCCAVVSLGACAADPVQDGPTPLWSYLTQFSERGTAEAERIRVAQTDQVAACMHAAGFEFAPVPDDLWQVQAVASPPRDDDWVEQHGYGLTEGAPTTTVEHTPSPNDAIVEAFTPAEREAYDLALTGPDGTGGCVGDATTSEPAWFDDPTYRELFEQATALGEQAEKDPAVVSAVATWRECMAEAGQPGYDDPADARLQLSERVSDAEVNGPGTVPAGRRAELLAAEVDVAVADRRCTASSGIEAARTAAVTVLEQEYVDEHRAELDAWLPAAQR
;
A
#
# COMPACT_ATOMS: atom_id res chain seq x y z
N MET A 1 -64.44 -31.00 -56.31
CA MET A 1 -63.82 -30.88 -54.97
C MET A 1 -64.13 -29.49 -54.44
N ARG A 2 -64.82 -29.40 -53.28
CA ARG A 2 -64.97 -28.30 -52.28
C ARG A 2 -65.32 -26.90 -52.84
N SER A 3 -66.55 -26.35 -52.69
CA SER A 3 -67.36 -25.99 -51.51
C SER A 3 -66.91 -24.76 -50.71
N ALA A 4 -67.91 -23.94 -50.33
CA ALA A 4 -68.03 -23.11 -49.13
C ALA A 4 -67.42 -21.68 -49.19
N THR A 5 -68.21 -20.58 -49.24
CA THR A 5 -69.11 -19.93 -48.25
C THR A 5 -68.42 -18.94 -47.28
N GLU A 6 -68.94 -17.70 -47.33
CA GLU A 6 -69.32 -16.79 -46.22
C GLU A 6 -68.31 -16.28 -45.18
N GLY A 7 -68.53 -15.03 -44.78
CA GLY A 7 -68.35 -14.61 -43.38
C GLY A 7 -67.54 -13.33 -43.17
N ARG A 8 -68.22 -12.19 -42.98
CA ARG A 8 -67.66 -11.00 -42.32
C ARG A 8 -67.62 -11.25 -40.80
N PRO A 9 -66.57 -10.83 -40.07
CA PRO A 9 -66.69 -10.59 -38.64
C PRO A 9 -66.40 -9.15 -38.20
N ARG A 10 -66.86 -8.91 -36.97
CA ARG A 10 -67.02 -7.65 -36.24
C ARG A 10 -65.81 -7.35 -35.33
N VAL A 11 -65.73 -6.07 -34.98
CA VAL A 11 -65.05 -5.37 -33.87
C VAL A 11 -64.52 -6.23 -32.70
N ALA A 12 -63.27 -5.97 -32.29
CA ALA A 12 -62.80 -6.17 -30.92
C ALA A 12 -61.98 -4.95 -30.50
N ALA A 13 -62.50 -4.19 -29.53
CA ALA A 13 -61.79 -3.15 -28.79
C ALA A 13 -60.96 -3.82 -27.70
N VAL A 14 -59.65 -3.57 -27.66
CA VAL A 14 -58.76 -4.01 -26.58
C VAL A 14 -58.37 -2.78 -25.78
N LEU A 15 -58.83 -2.75 -24.53
CA LEU A 15 -58.44 -1.82 -23.48
C LEU A 15 -56.94 -2.01 -23.17
N LEU A 16 -56.13 -1.00 -23.48
CA LEU A 16 -54.72 -0.96 -23.10
C LEU A 16 -54.62 -0.36 -21.69
N THR A 17 -54.49 -1.24 -20.70
CA THR A 17 -54.23 -0.86 -19.30
C THR A 17 -52.81 -0.32 -19.18
N CYS A 18 -52.66 1.00 -18.99
CA CYS A 18 -51.38 1.61 -18.62
C CYS A 18 -51.00 1.20 -17.18
N CYS A 19 -50.23 0.13 -17.03
CA CYS A 19 -49.44 -0.09 -15.82
C CYS A 19 -48.37 1.00 -15.78
N ALA A 20 -48.59 2.03 -14.95
CA ALA A 20 -47.55 2.95 -14.54
C ALA A 20 -46.52 2.15 -13.72
N VAL A 21 -45.40 1.81 -14.37
CA VAL A 21 -44.21 1.30 -13.70
C VAL A 21 -43.63 2.46 -12.92
N VAL A 22 -43.86 2.47 -11.60
CA VAL A 22 -43.15 3.33 -10.66
C VAL A 22 -41.72 2.82 -10.63
N SER A 23 -40.83 3.48 -11.37
CA SER A 23 -39.39 3.29 -11.29
C SER A 23 -38.93 3.75 -9.91
N LEU A 24 -38.83 2.82 -8.95
CA LEU A 24 -38.00 3.00 -7.78
C LEU A 24 -36.57 3.23 -8.28
N GLY A 25 -36.09 4.46 -8.18
CA GLY A 25 -34.70 4.80 -8.40
C GLY A 25 -33.86 4.15 -7.31
N ALA A 26 -33.45 2.91 -7.56
CA ALA A 26 -32.27 2.35 -6.92
C ALA A 26 -31.12 3.27 -7.35
N CYS A 27 -30.52 3.97 -6.38
CA CYS A 27 -29.20 4.55 -6.57
C CYS A 27 -28.30 3.36 -6.89
N ALA A 28 -27.97 3.18 -8.18
CA ALA A 28 -26.86 2.34 -8.54
C ALA A 28 -25.64 3.01 -7.88
N ALA A 29 -25.06 2.35 -6.89
CA ALA A 29 -23.73 2.70 -6.44
C ALA A 29 -22.85 2.73 -7.70
N ASP A 30 -22.22 3.87 -7.97
CA ASP A 30 -21.26 3.97 -9.06
C ASP A 30 -20.21 2.86 -8.90
N PRO A 31 -19.72 2.28 -10.01
CA PRO A 31 -18.67 1.27 -9.94
C PRO A 31 -17.50 1.84 -9.12
N VAL A 32 -16.99 1.03 -8.20
CA VAL A 32 -15.79 1.34 -7.40
C VAL A 32 -14.72 1.85 -8.37
N GLN A 33 -14.28 3.09 -8.17
CA GLN A 33 -13.25 3.70 -9.00
C GLN A 33 -11.93 2.98 -8.71
N ASP A 34 -11.28 2.45 -9.76
CA ASP A 34 -9.90 2.00 -9.65
C ASP A 34 -8.98 3.22 -9.47
N GLY A 35 -8.41 3.41 -8.28
CA GLY A 35 -7.48 4.51 -7.99
C GLY A 35 -7.54 4.98 -6.54
N PRO A 36 -6.63 5.88 -6.12
CA PRO A 36 -6.68 6.48 -4.80
C PRO A 36 -7.96 7.30 -4.64
N THR A 37 -8.52 7.29 -3.44
CA THR A 37 -9.69 8.10 -3.07
C THR A 37 -9.32 9.59 -3.04
N PRO A 38 -10.30 10.52 -3.06
CA PRO A 38 -10.06 11.93 -3.35
C PRO A 38 -8.94 12.59 -2.54
N LEU A 39 -8.90 12.39 -1.22
CA LEU A 39 -7.86 12.98 -0.37
C LEU A 39 -6.53 12.23 -0.51
N TRP A 40 -6.58 10.90 -0.63
CA TRP A 40 -5.40 10.09 -0.89
C TRP A 40 -4.72 10.44 -2.22
N SER A 41 -5.46 10.93 -3.22
CA SER A 41 -4.87 11.44 -4.47
C SER A 41 -3.93 12.64 -4.24
N TYR A 42 -4.23 13.53 -3.29
CA TYR A 42 -3.31 14.62 -2.91
C TYR A 42 -2.08 14.08 -2.18
N LEU A 43 -2.26 13.13 -1.25
CA LEU A 43 -1.15 12.48 -0.54
C LEU A 43 -0.21 11.72 -1.47
N THR A 44 -0.75 11.01 -2.47
CA THR A 44 0.05 10.35 -3.51
C THR A 44 0.88 11.37 -4.29
N GLN A 45 0.26 12.45 -4.77
CA GLN A 45 0.99 13.50 -5.49
C GLN A 45 2.06 14.20 -4.63
N PHE A 46 1.80 14.39 -3.34
CA PHE A 46 2.78 14.94 -2.41
C PHE A 46 3.97 13.99 -2.26
N SER A 47 3.71 12.71 -1.98
CA SER A 47 4.76 11.71 -1.77
C SER A 47 5.61 11.49 -3.02
N GLU A 48 5.02 11.42 -4.21
CA GLU A 48 5.74 11.33 -5.49
C GLU A 48 6.71 12.49 -5.72
N ARG A 49 6.37 13.69 -5.26
CA ARG A 49 7.27 14.85 -5.36
C ARG A 49 8.36 14.82 -4.29
N GLY A 50 7.98 14.48 -3.07
CA GLY A 50 8.92 14.32 -1.96
C GLY A 50 9.99 13.28 -2.29
N THR A 51 9.60 12.16 -2.90
CA THR A 51 10.54 11.13 -3.38
C THR A 51 11.40 11.64 -4.53
N ALA A 52 10.82 12.28 -5.54
CA ALA A 52 11.59 12.84 -6.66
C ALA A 52 12.58 13.92 -6.21
N GLU A 53 12.24 14.76 -5.23
CA GLU A 53 13.15 15.76 -4.68
C GLU A 53 14.25 15.11 -3.83
N ALA A 54 13.90 14.13 -2.99
CA ALA A 54 14.89 13.38 -2.23
C ALA A 54 15.89 12.66 -3.16
N GLU A 55 15.43 12.14 -4.30
CA GLU A 55 16.29 11.57 -5.35
C GLU A 55 17.25 12.63 -5.93
N ARG A 56 16.74 13.81 -6.32
CA ARG A 56 17.61 14.90 -6.81
C ARG A 56 18.67 15.33 -5.79
N ILE A 57 18.29 15.45 -4.52
CA ILE A 57 19.20 15.78 -3.43
C ILE A 57 20.29 14.71 -3.32
N ARG A 58 19.94 13.42 -3.34
CA ARG A 58 20.91 12.32 -3.26
C ARG A 58 21.88 12.29 -4.44
N VAL A 59 21.40 12.53 -5.65
CA VAL A 59 22.25 12.63 -6.85
C VAL A 59 23.24 13.79 -6.69
N ALA A 60 22.75 14.97 -6.30
CA ALA A 60 23.60 16.14 -6.09
C ALA A 60 24.65 15.92 -4.99
N GLN A 61 24.29 15.26 -3.89
CA GLN A 61 25.21 14.90 -2.82
C GLN A 61 26.28 13.92 -3.32
N THR A 62 25.89 12.90 -4.09
CA THR A 62 26.83 11.92 -4.64
C THR A 62 27.81 12.58 -5.63
N ASP A 63 27.34 13.51 -6.46
CA ASP A 63 28.20 14.30 -7.35
C ASP A 63 29.17 15.20 -6.57
N GLN A 64 28.73 15.78 -5.45
CA GLN A 64 29.60 16.58 -4.57
C GLN A 64 30.68 15.70 -3.92
N VAL A 65 30.35 14.50 -3.45
CA VAL A 65 31.32 13.54 -2.92
C VAL A 65 32.35 13.19 -3.99
N ALA A 66 31.90 12.87 -5.22
CA ALA A 66 32.80 12.53 -6.32
C ALA A 66 33.76 13.68 -6.66
N ALA A 67 33.27 14.93 -6.71
CA ALA A 67 34.09 16.10 -6.94
C ALA A 67 35.12 16.34 -5.82
N CYS A 68 34.72 16.15 -4.56
CA CYS A 68 35.60 16.26 -3.40
C CYS A 68 36.70 15.19 -3.41
N MET A 69 36.34 13.93 -3.68
CA MET A 69 37.31 12.83 -3.77
C MET A 69 38.29 13.03 -4.92
N HIS A 70 37.82 13.53 -6.06
CA HIS A 70 38.69 13.88 -7.18
C HIS A 70 39.67 15.01 -6.80
N ALA A 71 39.21 16.02 -6.07
CA ALA A 71 40.08 17.09 -5.56
C ALA A 71 41.10 16.59 -4.53
N ALA A 72 40.77 15.54 -3.77
CA ALA A 72 41.68 14.84 -2.87
C ALA A 72 42.67 13.90 -3.60
N GLY A 73 42.51 13.71 -4.92
CA GLY A 73 43.39 12.90 -5.75
C GLY A 73 42.95 11.43 -5.88
N PHE A 74 41.73 11.10 -5.49
CA PHE A 74 41.18 9.75 -5.58
C PHE A 74 40.15 9.63 -6.71
N GLU A 75 40.13 8.46 -7.35
CA GLU A 75 39.01 8.08 -8.21
C GLU A 75 37.81 7.73 -7.32
N PHE A 76 36.62 8.21 -7.70
CA PHE A 76 35.37 7.89 -7.03
C PHE A 76 34.25 7.81 -8.06
N ALA A 77 33.59 6.67 -8.14
CA ALA A 77 32.42 6.45 -8.96
C ALA A 77 31.15 6.78 -8.17
N PRO A 78 30.29 7.70 -8.64
CA PRO A 78 28.96 7.90 -8.08
C PRO A 78 28.21 6.56 -7.99
N VAL A 79 27.60 6.29 -6.84
CA VAL A 79 26.77 5.09 -6.64
C VAL A 79 25.41 5.37 -7.29
N PRO A 80 25.00 4.60 -8.32
CA PRO A 80 23.72 4.84 -8.98
C PRO A 80 22.53 4.52 -8.06
N ASP A 81 21.42 5.21 -8.30
CA ASP A 81 20.23 5.18 -7.40
C ASP A 81 19.60 3.79 -7.29
N ASP A 82 19.77 2.92 -8.29
CA ASP A 82 19.30 1.53 -8.29
C ASP A 82 20.06 0.63 -7.30
N LEU A 83 21.23 1.06 -6.80
CA LEU A 83 21.97 0.38 -5.74
C LEU A 83 21.57 0.87 -4.34
N TRP A 84 20.99 2.06 -4.23
CA TRP A 84 20.48 2.65 -2.98
C TRP A 84 19.01 2.38 -2.74
N GLN A 85 18.27 2.04 -3.78
CA GLN A 85 17.07 1.26 -3.60
C GLN A 85 17.56 -0.06 -3.01
N VAL A 86 17.57 -0.15 -1.67
CA VAL A 86 17.39 -1.41 -0.95
C VAL A 86 16.43 -2.15 -1.82
N GLN A 87 16.88 -3.19 -2.55
CA GLN A 87 16.05 -3.83 -3.57
C GLN A 87 14.71 -3.98 -2.89
N ALA A 88 13.73 -3.17 -3.32
CA ALA A 88 12.39 -3.26 -2.80
C ALA A 88 11.93 -4.52 -3.49
N VAL A 89 12.39 -5.65 -2.95
CA VAL A 89 11.97 -6.95 -3.39
C VAL A 89 10.50 -6.86 -3.10
N ALA A 90 9.74 -6.72 -4.18
CA ALA A 90 8.31 -6.61 -4.11
C ALA A 90 7.90 -7.71 -3.15
N SER A 91 7.24 -7.33 -2.03
CA SER A 91 6.57 -8.34 -1.24
C SER A 91 5.77 -9.16 -2.25
N PRO A 92 6.00 -10.47 -2.35
CA PRO A 92 5.38 -11.26 -3.40
C PRO A 92 3.89 -10.95 -3.39
N PRO A 93 3.25 -10.83 -4.57
CA PRO A 93 1.83 -10.57 -4.64
C PRO A 93 1.15 -11.52 -3.66
N ARG A 94 0.36 -10.98 -2.73
CA ARG A 94 -0.42 -11.80 -1.80
C ARG A 94 -1.63 -12.34 -2.56
N ASP A 95 -1.39 -13.03 -3.65
CA ASP A 95 -2.40 -13.69 -4.49
C ASP A 95 -2.92 -14.97 -3.83
N ASP A 96 -3.84 -15.66 -4.49
CA ASP A 96 -4.49 -16.85 -3.92
C ASP A 96 -3.44 -17.92 -3.59
N ASP A 97 -2.49 -18.15 -4.50
CA ASP A 97 -1.40 -19.11 -4.33
C ASP A 97 -0.52 -18.77 -3.11
N TRP A 98 -0.24 -17.48 -2.88
CA TRP A 98 0.51 -17.04 -1.70
C TRP A 98 -0.28 -17.25 -0.40
N VAL A 99 -1.56 -16.88 -0.37
CA VAL A 99 -2.40 -17.01 0.84
C VAL A 99 -2.61 -18.49 1.20
N GLU A 100 -2.76 -19.37 0.21
CA GLU A 100 -2.89 -20.82 0.43
C GLU A 100 -1.62 -21.45 1.01
N GLN A 101 -0.44 -20.84 0.80
CA GLN A 101 0.83 -21.37 1.29
C GLN A 101 1.32 -20.69 2.57
N HIS A 102 1.07 -19.39 2.72
CA HIS A 102 1.69 -18.54 3.73
C HIS A 102 0.70 -17.81 4.64
N GLY A 103 -0.61 -17.92 4.38
CA GLY A 103 -1.65 -17.28 5.18
C GLY A 103 -1.56 -15.75 5.14
N TYR A 104 -1.25 -15.13 6.27
CA TYR A 104 -1.02 -13.68 6.42
C TYR A 104 0.46 -13.29 6.49
N GLY A 105 1.39 -14.26 6.46
CA GLY A 105 2.83 -14.10 6.64
C GLY A 105 3.29 -13.80 8.07
N LEU A 106 2.48 -14.09 9.09
CA LEU A 106 2.76 -13.82 10.50
C LEU A 106 3.70 -14.88 11.09
N THR A 107 3.43 -16.17 10.87
CA THR A 107 4.17 -17.28 11.50
C THR A 107 5.57 -17.45 10.94
N GLU A 108 5.74 -17.27 9.63
CA GLU A 108 7.03 -17.41 8.96
C GLU A 108 7.87 -16.13 9.03
N GLY A 109 7.24 -15.02 9.41
CA GLY A 109 7.72 -13.67 9.16
C GLY A 109 7.50 -13.27 7.71
N ALA A 110 7.47 -11.95 7.44
CA ALA A 110 7.69 -11.51 6.07
C ALA A 110 9.02 -12.13 5.60
N PRO A 111 9.11 -12.69 4.38
CA PRO A 111 10.36 -13.25 3.89
C PRO A 111 11.45 -12.21 4.10
N THR A 112 12.39 -12.46 5.03
CA THR A 112 13.54 -11.60 5.22
C THR A 112 14.36 -11.76 3.97
N THR A 113 14.16 -10.84 3.05
CA THR A 113 14.89 -10.78 1.81
C THR A 113 16.36 -10.68 2.17
N THR A 114 17.14 -11.68 1.75
CA THR A 114 18.57 -11.50 1.58
C THR A 114 18.72 -10.27 0.71
N VAL A 115 19.17 -9.16 1.31
CA VAL A 115 19.62 -8.00 0.56
C VAL A 115 20.77 -8.54 -0.28
N GLU A 116 20.55 -8.71 -1.59
CA GLU A 116 21.67 -8.95 -2.47
C GLU A 116 22.52 -7.70 -2.38
N HIS A 117 23.68 -7.84 -1.74
CA HIS A 117 24.64 -6.76 -1.64
C HIS A 117 25.16 -6.54 -3.05
N THR A 118 24.59 -5.54 -3.72
CA THR A 118 25.11 -5.16 -5.03
C THR A 118 26.46 -4.50 -4.78
N PRO A 119 27.57 -5.03 -5.34
CA PRO A 119 28.90 -4.47 -5.10
C PRO A 119 28.94 -2.99 -5.45
N SER A 120 29.61 -2.20 -4.61
CA SER A 120 29.79 -0.78 -4.88
C SER A 120 30.71 -0.62 -6.10
N PRO A 121 30.45 0.34 -7.01
CA PRO A 121 31.36 0.62 -8.11
C PRO A 121 32.75 1.06 -7.64
N ASN A 122 32.88 1.47 -6.37
CA ASN A 122 34.16 1.83 -5.76
C ASN A 122 34.95 0.65 -5.17
N ASP A 123 34.36 -0.55 -5.06
CA ASP A 123 35.03 -1.69 -4.42
C ASP A 123 36.34 -2.04 -5.11
N ALA A 124 36.33 -2.14 -6.45
CA ALA A 124 37.53 -2.43 -7.23
C ALA A 124 38.61 -1.34 -7.12
N ILE A 125 38.21 -0.07 -6.97
CA ILE A 125 39.13 1.06 -6.75
C ILE A 125 39.84 0.87 -5.41
N VAL A 126 39.06 0.63 -4.35
CA VAL A 126 39.56 0.52 -2.98
C VAL A 126 40.37 -0.78 -2.80
N GLU A 127 39.98 -1.90 -3.42
CA GLU A 127 40.73 -3.16 -3.41
C GLU A 127 42.13 -3.05 -4.03
N ALA A 128 42.32 -2.16 -5.01
CA ALA A 128 43.61 -1.93 -5.65
C ALA A 128 44.62 -1.15 -4.78
N PHE A 129 44.15 -0.50 -3.70
CA PHE A 129 44.99 0.32 -2.83
C PHE A 129 45.85 -0.50 -1.86
N THR A 130 47.08 -0.01 -1.63
CA THR A 130 47.90 -0.41 -0.49
C THR A 130 47.21 -0.02 0.83
N PRO A 131 47.62 -0.59 1.99
CA PRO A 131 47.03 -0.23 3.27
C PRO A 131 47.08 1.27 3.58
N ALA A 132 48.17 1.95 3.23
CA ALA A 132 48.33 3.40 3.46
C ALA A 132 47.45 4.25 2.52
N GLU A 133 47.28 3.83 1.26
CA GLU A 133 46.39 4.50 0.31
C GLU A 133 44.92 4.35 0.71
N ARG A 134 44.53 3.17 1.22
CA ARG A 134 43.19 2.94 1.76
C ARG A 134 42.89 3.83 2.95
N GLU A 135 43.82 3.95 3.90
CA GLU A 135 43.67 4.85 5.05
C GLU A 135 43.50 6.31 4.62
N ALA A 136 44.27 6.76 3.63
CA ALA A 136 44.14 8.10 3.08
C ALA A 136 42.81 8.32 2.32
N TYR A 137 42.34 7.31 1.60
CA TYR A 137 41.04 7.31 0.93
C TYR A 137 39.89 7.41 1.93
N ASP A 138 39.90 6.57 2.97
CA ASP A 138 38.85 6.54 4.00
C ASP A 138 38.81 7.86 4.79
N LEU A 139 39.98 8.42 5.10
CA LEU A 139 40.11 9.74 5.74
C LEU A 139 39.55 10.87 4.86
N ALA A 140 39.80 10.84 3.55
CA ALA A 140 39.23 11.82 2.63
C ALA A 140 37.71 11.65 2.49
N LEU A 141 37.22 10.41 2.40
CA LEU A 141 35.82 10.11 2.15
C LEU A 141 34.94 10.40 3.36
N THR A 142 35.32 9.90 4.54
CA THR A 142 34.47 9.89 5.75
C THR A 142 35.12 10.55 6.97
N GLY A 143 36.38 10.99 6.87
CA GLY A 143 37.09 11.59 7.99
C GLY A 143 37.52 10.57 9.06
N PRO A 144 38.22 11.02 10.11
CA PRO A 144 38.83 10.12 11.12
C PRO A 144 37.80 9.37 11.97
N ASP A 145 36.61 9.95 12.15
CA ASP A 145 35.53 9.39 12.96
C ASP A 145 34.36 8.85 12.11
N GLY A 146 34.56 8.72 10.79
CA GLY A 146 33.56 8.18 9.86
C GLY A 146 32.32 9.05 9.60
N THR A 147 32.32 10.31 10.06
CA THR A 147 31.18 11.24 10.00
C THR A 147 31.50 12.57 9.32
N GLY A 148 32.74 12.76 8.86
CA GLY A 148 33.22 13.96 8.18
C GLY A 148 33.67 13.67 6.75
N GLY A 149 34.74 14.35 6.31
CA GLY A 149 35.28 14.19 4.97
C GLY A 149 34.29 14.59 3.87
N CYS A 150 34.51 14.09 2.65
CA CYS A 150 33.69 14.40 1.50
C CYS A 150 32.20 14.04 1.69
N VAL A 151 31.88 12.94 2.39
CA VAL A 151 30.50 12.54 2.70
C VAL A 151 29.86 13.50 3.70
N GLY A 152 30.57 13.84 4.79
CA GLY A 152 30.07 14.79 5.78
C GLY A 152 29.85 16.18 5.20
N ASP A 153 30.74 16.64 4.31
CA ASP A 153 30.64 17.94 3.65
C ASP A 153 29.51 18.01 2.61
N ALA A 154 29.14 16.87 2.01
CA ALA A 154 28.04 16.77 1.06
C ALA A 154 26.67 16.65 1.74
N THR A 155 26.61 16.08 2.94
CA THR A 155 25.34 15.80 3.59
C THR A 155 24.76 17.07 4.23
N THR A 156 23.64 17.56 3.72
CA THR A 156 22.79 18.54 4.40
C THR A 156 21.71 17.81 5.20
N SER A 157 21.50 18.20 6.46
CA SER A 157 20.41 17.69 7.28
C SER A 157 19.09 18.34 6.88
N GLU A 158 18.56 17.95 5.72
CA GLU A 158 17.19 18.30 5.36
C GLU A 158 16.21 17.33 6.03
N PRO A 159 15.10 17.82 6.61
CA PRO A 159 14.03 16.95 7.10
C PRO A 159 13.54 16.03 5.98
N ALA A 160 13.17 14.80 6.32
CA ALA A 160 12.56 13.94 5.34
C ALA A 160 11.23 14.54 4.87
N TRP A 161 10.90 14.37 3.60
CA TRP A 161 9.66 14.95 3.03
C TRP A 161 8.39 14.49 3.77
N PHE A 162 8.41 13.31 4.41
CA PHE A 162 7.30 12.79 5.19
C PHE A 162 7.18 13.42 6.60
N ASP A 163 8.22 14.14 7.05
CA ASP A 163 8.19 14.96 8.28
C ASP A 163 7.63 16.36 8.03
N ASP A 164 7.30 16.69 6.77
CA ASP A 164 6.64 17.93 6.43
C ASP A 164 5.30 18.07 7.20
N PRO A 165 5.08 19.17 7.94
CA PRO A 165 3.89 19.34 8.77
C PRO A 165 2.58 19.26 7.97
N THR A 166 2.58 19.75 6.73
CA THR A 166 1.40 19.70 5.86
C THR A 166 1.09 18.28 5.43
N TYR A 167 2.11 17.48 5.06
CA TYR A 167 1.91 16.07 4.75
C TYR A 167 1.35 15.30 5.96
N ARG A 168 1.92 15.53 7.15
CA ARG A 168 1.49 14.88 8.38
C ARG A 168 0.03 15.18 8.73
N GLU A 169 -0.34 16.46 8.71
CA GLU A 169 -1.72 16.90 9.01
C GLU A 169 -2.72 16.25 8.04
N LEU A 170 -2.39 16.22 6.74
CA LEU A 170 -3.22 15.55 5.75
C LEU A 170 -3.34 14.04 5.94
N PHE A 171 -2.22 13.38 6.23
CA PHE A 171 -2.20 11.95 6.44
C PHE A 171 -3.04 11.57 7.67
N GLU A 172 -2.92 12.35 8.75
CA GLU A 172 -3.72 12.20 9.96
C GLU A 172 -5.22 12.42 9.64
N GLN A 173 -5.56 13.43 8.83
CA GLN A 173 -6.92 13.67 8.40
C GLN A 173 -7.50 12.55 7.52
N ALA A 174 -6.74 12.06 6.53
CA ALA A 174 -7.16 10.94 5.68
C ALA A 174 -7.40 9.67 6.50
N THR A 175 -6.53 9.41 7.47
CA THR A 175 -6.70 8.31 8.43
C THR A 175 -7.99 8.46 9.24
N ALA A 176 -8.25 9.65 9.78
CA ALA A 176 -9.46 9.94 10.55
C ALA A 176 -10.76 9.77 9.73
N LEU A 177 -10.75 10.14 8.45
CA LEU A 177 -11.89 9.93 7.54
C LEU A 177 -12.10 8.43 7.25
N GLY A 178 -11.02 7.66 7.11
CA GLY A 178 -11.09 6.20 7.01
C GLY A 178 -11.72 5.56 8.26
N GLU A 179 -11.28 5.95 9.46
CA GLU A 179 -11.87 5.49 10.72
C GLU A 179 -13.34 5.89 10.87
N GLN A 180 -13.73 7.05 10.33
CA GLN A 180 -15.12 7.48 10.28
C GLN A 180 -15.95 6.64 9.30
N ALA A 181 -15.37 6.27 8.15
CA ALA A 181 -16.02 5.43 7.14
C ALA A 181 -16.41 4.04 7.69
N GLU A 182 -15.64 3.47 8.63
CA GLU A 182 -15.98 2.19 9.28
C GLU A 182 -17.32 2.23 10.04
N LYS A 183 -17.82 3.42 10.39
CA LYS A 183 -19.10 3.61 11.08
C LYS A 183 -20.30 3.69 10.12
N ASP A 184 -20.05 3.74 8.81
CA ASP A 184 -21.10 3.78 7.81
C ASP A 184 -22.00 2.54 7.90
N PRO A 185 -23.35 2.68 7.88
CA PRO A 185 -24.25 1.53 7.98
C PRO A 185 -24.02 0.43 6.94
N ALA A 186 -23.58 0.79 5.73
CA ALA A 186 -23.27 -0.19 4.68
C ALA A 186 -22.00 -0.99 5.02
N VAL A 187 -20.97 -0.33 5.57
CA VAL A 187 -19.75 -1.01 6.04
C VAL A 187 -20.07 -1.94 7.20
N VAL A 188 -20.81 -1.47 8.20
CA VAL A 188 -21.25 -2.29 9.35
C VAL A 188 -22.06 -3.51 8.88
N SER A 189 -22.93 -3.34 7.90
CA SER A 189 -23.71 -4.45 7.33
C SER A 189 -22.80 -5.45 6.59
N ALA A 190 -21.84 -4.98 5.80
CA ALA A 190 -20.90 -5.84 5.08
C ALA A 190 -20.01 -6.64 6.04
N VAL A 191 -19.51 -6.01 7.12
CA VAL A 191 -18.76 -6.68 8.18
C VAL A 191 -19.61 -7.76 8.86
N ALA A 192 -20.90 -7.53 9.09
CA ALA A 192 -21.79 -8.56 9.61
C ALA A 192 -21.91 -9.77 8.66
N THR A 193 -22.07 -9.54 7.36
CA THR A 193 -22.06 -10.60 6.34
C THR A 193 -20.73 -11.34 6.29
N TRP A 194 -19.60 -10.63 6.42
CA TRP A 194 -18.28 -11.25 6.51
C TRP A 194 -18.19 -12.19 7.72
N ARG A 195 -18.65 -11.76 8.91
CA ARG A 195 -18.63 -12.59 10.13
C ARG A 195 -19.47 -13.86 9.98
N GLU A 196 -20.64 -13.75 9.37
CA GLU A 196 -21.49 -14.92 9.07
C GLU A 196 -20.77 -15.90 8.14
N CYS A 197 -20.15 -15.41 7.07
CA CYS A 197 -19.35 -16.21 6.16
C CYS A 197 -18.16 -16.90 6.86
N MET A 198 -17.45 -16.19 7.73
CA MET A 198 -16.33 -16.74 8.51
C MET A 198 -16.81 -17.85 9.46
N ALA A 199 -17.92 -17.63 10.16
CA ALA A 199 -18.50 -18.66 11.03
C ALA A 199 -18.93 -19.90 10.23
N GLU A 200 -19.55 -19.74 9.07
CA GLU A 200 -19.91 -20.84 8.15
C GLU A 200 -18.67 -21.56 7.58
N ALA A 201 -17.56 -20.84 7.42
CA ALA A 201 -16.27 -21.40 7.03
C ALA A 201 -15.57 -22.17 8.16
N GLY A 202 -16.15 -22.21 9.37
CA GLY A 202 -15.54 -22.85 10.54
C GLY A 202 -14.56 -21.94 11.30
N GLN A 203 -14.55 -20.64 11.02
CA GLN A 203 -13.68 -19.62 11.62
C GLN A 203 -14.48 -18.55 12.40
N PRO A 204 -15.28 -18.92 13.43
CA PRO A 204 -16.01 -17.94 14.23
C PRO A 204 -15.10 -17.21 15.22
N GLY A 205 -15.59 -16.09 15.79
CA GLY A 205 -14.93 -15.41 16.90
C GLY A 205 -14.05 -14.21 16.51
N TYR A 206 -14.18 -13.75 15.27
CA TYR A 206 -13.56 -12.52 14.80
C TYR A 206 -14.60 -11.42 14.60
N ASP A 207 -14.28 -10.21 15.04
CA ASP A 207 -15.18 -9.05 14.94
C ASP A 207 -15.17 -8.43 13.53
N ASP A 208 -14.00 -8.41 12.89
CA ASP A 208 -13.76 -7.92 11.54
C ASP A 208 -12.45 -8.52 10.96
N PRO A 209 -12.10 -8.28 9.68
CA PRO A 209 -10.85 -8.79 9.10
C PRO A 209 -9.57 -8.35 9.83
N ALA A 210 -9.54 -7.12 10.38
CA ALA A 210 -8.37 -6.63 11.10
C ALA A 210 -8.21 -7.36 12.44
N ASP A 211 -9.31 -7.63 13.14
CA ASP A 211 -9.34 -8.46 14.34
C ASP A 211 -8.86 -9.91 14.08
N ALA A 212 -9.25 -10.52 12.94
CA ALA A 212 -8.73 -11.84 12.56
C ALA A 212 -7.21 -11.87 12.43
N ARG A 213 -6.64 -10.86 11.78
CA ARG A 213 -5.18 -10.70 11.65
C ARG A 213 -4.52 -10.40 13.00
N LEU A 214 -5.12 -9.55 13.82
CA LEU A 214 -4.61 -9.17 15.14
C LEU A 214 -4.54 -10.37 16.08
N GLN A 215 -5.64 -11.11 16.24
CA GLN A 215 -5.69 -12.28 17.12
C GLN A 215 -4.69 -13.36 16.71
N LEU A 216 -4.47 -13.57 15.40
CA LEU A 216 -3.43 -14.49 14.93
C LEU A 216 -2.03 -13.96 15.21
N SER A 217 -1.80 -12.66 15.03
CA SER A 217 -0.52 -12.03 15.37
C SER A 217 -0.21 -12.21 16.85
N GLU A 218 -1.19 -12.04 17.73
CA GLU A 218 -1.05 -12.28 19.18
C GLU A 218 -0.71 -13.74 19.48
N ARG A 219 -1.38 -14.70 18.83
CA ARG A 219 -1.06 -16.14 18.97
C ARG A 219 0.37 -16.47 18.54
N VAL A 220 0.86 -15.83 17.48
CA VAL A 220 2.24 -15.98 17.01
C VAL A 220 3.20 -15.39 18.04
N SER A 221 2.96 -14.16 18.49
CA SER A 221 3.78 -13.49 19.52
C SER A 221 3.83 -14.26 20.83
N ASP A 222 2.71 -14.83 21.28
CA ASP A 222 2.66 -15.69 22.48
C ASP A 222 3.50 -16.96 22.36
N ALA A 223 3.75 -17.43 21.13
CA ALA A 223 4.57 -18.59 20.86
C ALA A 223 6.07 -18.26 20.73
N GLU A 224 6.44 -16.98 20.68
CA GLU A 224 7.84 -16.54 20.60
C GLU A 224 8.54 -16.68 21.95
N VAL A 225 9.75 -17.23 21.93
CA VAL A 225 10.49 -17.54 23.18
C VAL A 225 11.63 -16.56 23.44
N ASN A 226 12.16 -15.90 22.40
CA ASN A 226 13.31 -14.99 22.48
C ASN A 226 13.13 -13.71 21.63
N GLY A 227 11.89 -13.25 21.49
CA GLY A 227 11.53 -12.06 20.71
C GLY A 227 10.98 -12.37 19.31
N PRO A 228 10.71 -11.31 18.52
CA PRO A 228 10.04 -11.42 17.23
C PRO A 228 10.68 -12.47 16.29
N GLY A 229 9.84 -13.31 15.69
CA GLY A 229 10.24 -14.35 14.73
C GLY A 229 10.82 -15.63 15.33
N THR A 230 10.92 -15.74 16.66
CA THR A 230 11.56 -16.88 17.35
C THR A 230 10.61 -18.03 17.70
N VAL A 231 9.54 -18.22 16.91
CA VAL A 231 8.57 -19.31 17.08
C VAL A 231 9.29 -20.68 16.97
N PRO A 232 9.22 -21.53 18.02
CA PRO A 232 9.82 -22.87 18.01
C PRO A 232 9.31 -23.74 16.87
N ALA A 233 10.20 -24.53 16.26
CA ALA A 233 9.87 -25.41 15.13
C ALA A 233 8.68 -26.35 15.42
N GLY A 234 8.52 -26.79 16.68
CA GLY A 234 7.41 -27.65 17.10
C GLY A 234 6.04 -26.97 17.12
N ARG A 235 5.96 -25.63 17.11
CA ARG A 235 4.70 -24.86 17.05
C ARG A 235 4.48 -24.21 15.69
N ARG A 236 5.53 -24.02 14.90
CA ARG A 236 5.49 -23.32 13.60
C ARG A 236 4.48 -23.91 12.62
N ALA A 237 4.48 -25.24 12.44
CA ALA A 237 3.58 -25.90 11.51
C ALA A 237 2.10 -25.79 11.92
N GLU A 238 1.82 -25.85 13.23
CA GLU A 238 0.48 -25.69 13.80
C GLU A 238 -0.04 -24.26 13.59
N LEU A 239 0.79 -23.26 13.91
CA LEU A 239 0.44 -21.85 13.76
C LEU A 239 0.25 -21.46 12.29
N LEU A 240 1.14 -21.94 11.40
CA LEU A 240 1.01 -21.69 9.97
C LEU A 240 -0.27 -22.31 9.40
N ALA A 241 -0.60 -23.55 9.79
CA ALA A 241 -1.85 -24.18 9.35
C ALA A 241 -3.09 -23.38 9.80
N ALA A 242 -3.12 -22.95 11.07
CA ALA A 242 -4.21 -22.12 11.58
C ALA A 242 -4.29 -20.75 10.88
N GLU A 243 -3.14 -20.16 10.58
CA GLU A 243 -3.04 -18.88 9.85
C GLU A 243 -3.55 -19.00 8.42
N VAL A 244 -3.14 -20.03 7.68
CA VAL A 244 -3.61 -20.33 6.31
C VAL A 244 -5.12 -20.54 6.30
N ASP A 245 -5.65 -21.37 7.20
CA ASP A 245 -7.08 -21.66 7.25
C ASP A 245 -7.93 -20.40 7.46
N VAL A 246 -7.49 -19.49 8.34
CA VAL A 246 -8.18 -18.22 8.58
C VAL A 246 -8.00 -17.26 7.41
N ALA A 247 -6.79 -17.12 6.86
CA ALA A 247 -6.51 -16.16 5.79
C ALA A 247 -7.23 -16.52 4.48
N VAL A 248 -7.32 -17.81 4.14
CA VAL A 248 -8.08 -18.30 2.98
C VAL A 248 -9.58 -18.00 3.18
N ALA A 249 -10.11 -18.27 4.37
CA ALA A 249 -11.50 -17.97 4.69
C ALA A 249 -11.79 -16.46 4.64
N ASP A 250 -10.94 -15.64 5.28
CA ASP A 250 -11.05 -14.19 5.32
C ASP A 250 -11.07 -13.61 3.92
N ARG A 251 -10.09 -13.95 3.08
CA ARG A 251 -10.03 -13.45 1.70
C ARG A 251 -11.30 -13.74 0.93
N ARG A 252 -11.80 -14.98 1.00
CA ARG A 252 -13.05 -15.38 0.33
C ARG A 252 -14.24 -14.60 0.88
N CYS A 253 -14.34 -14.46 2.20
CA CYS A 253 -15.45 -13.78 2.86
C CYS A 253 -15.42 -12.26 2.67
N THR A 254 -14.23 -11.67 2.57
CA THR A 254 -14.01 -10.25 2.24
C THR A 254 -14.48 -9.98 0.81
N ALA A 255 -14.11 -10.84 -0.15
CA ALA A 255 -14.57 -10.73 -1.52
C ALA A 255 -16.10 -10.88 -1.68
N SER A 256 -16.74 -11.78 -0.90
CA SER A 256 -18.18 -12.04 -1.01
C SER A 256 -19.07 -11.08 -0.22
N SER A 257 -18.55 -10.49 0.87
CA SER A 257 -19.32 -9.60 1.76
C SER A 257 -19.51 -8.19 1.21
N GLY A 258 -18.68 -7.77 0.26
CA GLY A 258 -18.70 -6.41 -0.30
C GLY A 258 -18.09 -5.36 0.62
N ILE A 259 -17.34 -5.77 1.65
CA ILE A 259 -16.72 -4.86 2.63
C ILE A 259 -15.81 -3.81 1.97
N GLU A 260 -14.99 -4.22 1.00
CA GLU A 260 -14.08 -3.32 0.28
C GLU A 260 -14.82 -2.25 -0.53
N ALA A 261 -15.90 -2.65 -1.21
CA ALA A 261 -16.72 -1.72 -1.97
C ALA A 261 -17.45 -0.74 -1.04
N ALA A 262 -17.98 -1.23 0.09
CA ALA A 262 -18.65 -0.40 1.08
C ALA A 262 -17.69 0.61 1.73
N ARG A 263 -16.49 0.17 2.13
CA ARG A 263 -15.44 1.03 2.71
C ARG A 263 -15.00 2.10 1.72
N THR A 264 -14.68 1.68 0.50
CA THR A 264 -14.25 2.61 -0.55
C THR A 264 -15.32 3.66 -0.84
N ALA A 265 -16.60 3.25 -0.94
CA ALA A 265 -17.70 4.19 -1.15
C ALA A 265 -17.85 5.17 0.01
N ALA A 266 -17.84 4.68 1.25
CA ALA A 266 -17.99 5.51 2.45
C ALA A 266 -16.85 6.52 2.61
N VAL A 267 -15.60 6.09 2.47
CA VAL A 267 -14.44 6.98 2.59
C VAL A 267 -14.38 7.96 1.43
N THR A 268 -14.74 7.56 0.21
CA THR A 268 -14.78 8.45 -0.96
C THR A 268 -15.74 9.62 -0.75
N VAL A 269 -16.92 9.36 -0.18
CA VAL A 269 -17.89 10.44 0.13
C VAL A 269 -17.31 11.41 1.16
N LEU A 270 -16.78 10.89 2.26
CA LEU A 270 -16.22 11.71 3.34
C LEU A 270 -15.00 12.54 2.87
N GLU A 271 -14.11 11.93 2.10
CA GLU A 271 -12.97 12.62 1.50
C GLU A 271 -13.40 13.63 0.46
N GLN A 272 -14.42 13.35 -0.36
CA GLN A 272 -14.91 14.29 -1.35
C GLN A 272 -15.48 15.55 -0.68
N GLU A 273 -16.25 15.39 0.40
CA GLU A 273 -16.75 16.52 1.21
C GLU A 273 -15.59 17.37 1.76
N TYR A 274 -14.58 16.71 2.34
CA TYR A 274 -13.39 17.39 2.85
C TYR A 274 -12.63 18.12 1.73
N VAL A 275 -12.41 17.47 0.58
CA VAL A 275 -11.73 18.06 -0.57
C VAL A 275 -12.52 19.26 -1.12
N ASP A 276 -13.85 19.21 -1.14
CA ASP A 276 -14.67 20.32 -1.62
C ASP A 276 -14.61 21.53 -0.68
N GLU A 277 -14.55 21.31 0.63
CA GLU A 277 -14.39 22.37 1.64
C GLU A 277 -12.98 22.98 1.64
N HIS A 278 -11.95 22.15 1.47
CA HIS A 278 -10.54 22.54 1.59
C HIS A 278 -9.81 22.69 0.25
N ARG A 279 -10.54 22.69 -0.88
CA ARG A 279 -9.96 22.64 -2.24
C ARG A 279 -8.86 23.67 -2.46
N ALA A 280 -9.06 24.92 -2.04
CA ALA A 280 -8.09 25.98 -2.25
C ALA A 280 -6.77 25.76 -1.49
N GLU A 281 -6.83 25.18 -0.29
CA GLU A 281 -5.66 24.86 0.54
C GLU A 281 -4.90 23.67 -0.07
N LEU A 282 -5.64 22.62 -0.44
CA LEU A 282 -5.11 21.43 -1.11
C LEU A 282 -4.46 21.76 -2.46
N ASP A 283 -5.12 22.56 -3.28
CA ASP A 283 -4.62 23.02 -4.58
C ASP A 283 -3.37 23.91 -4.42
N ALA A 284 -3.27 24.69 -3.34
CA ALA A 284 -2.08 25.51 -3.08
C ALA A 284 -0.84 24.67 -2.76
N TRP A 285 -1.01 23.44 -2.27
CA TRP A 285 0.06 22.49 -2.02
C TRP A 285 0.48 21.71 -3.28
N LEU A 286 -0.40 21.66 -4.29
CA LEU A 286 -0.02 21.26 -5.63
C LEU A 286 0.59 22.50 -6.33
N PRO A 287 1.93 22.63 -6.46
CA PRO A 287 2.47 23.73 -7.24
C PRO A 287 1.86 23.65 -8.64
N ALA A 288 1.60 24.83 -9.22
CA ALA A 288 1.18 24.92 -10.61
C ALA A 288 2.14 24.07 -11.45
N ALA A 289 1.58 23.11 -12.21
CA ALA A 289 2.35 22.24 -13.10
C ALA A 289 3.41 23.09 -13.81
N GLN A 290 4.69 22.79 -13.56
CA GLN A 290 5.78 23.50 -14.20
C GLN A 290 5.61 23.31 -15.70
N ARG A 291 5.31 24.40 -16.40
CA ARG A 291 5.26 24.48 -17.86
C ARG A 291 6.66 24.37 -18.44
#